data_AF-E4X1N4-F1
#
_entry.id   AF-E4X1N4-F1
#
_cell.length_a   1.000
_cell.length_b   1.000
_cell.length_c   1.000
_cell.angle_alpha   90.00
_cell.angle_beta   90.00
_cell.angle_gamma   90.00
#
_symmetry.space_group_name_H-M   'P 1'
#
loop_
_entity.id
_entity.type
_entity.pdbx_description
1 polymer ?
#
loop_
_entity_poly.entity_id
_entity_poly.type
_entity_poly.pdbx_seq_one_letter_code
_entity_poly.pdbx_strand_id
1 'polypeptide(L)'
;MESLAADMFNKQLGEDVFTADSWTDAFMEYGCYCNKLVQGGGHLPGTAVSDDDYDVHENICMELYACYKCINIDYDHNGTYAASVMEYTAEISATGEYQCLDPENDSENHLDNCPLDVCSCDKIFAERILENYRRCKAGESNFCLKDQFQHSNGFAQNQCEDVGLKQEKHETCCGRYPNRKPMTSVKECCDNRVVDLGSC
;
A
#
# COMPACT_ATOMS: atom_id res chain seq x y z
N MET A 1 -9.64 -2.75 -6.54
CA MET A 1 -8.87 -3.42 -5.48
C MET A 1 -9.71 -4.25 -4.52
N GLU A 2 -10.62 -3.65 -3.76
CA GLU A 2 -11.30 -4.27 -2.59
C GLU A 2 -11.99 -5.62 -2.89
N SER A 3 -12.75 -5.71 -3.99
CA SER A 3 -13.41 -6.97 -4.39
C SER A 3 -12.41 -8.08 -4.72
N LEU A 4 -11.32 -7.75 -5.42
CA LEU A 4 -10.26 -8.70 -5.75
C LEU A 4 -9.54 -9.19 -4.49
N ALA A 5 -9.30 -8.29 -3.53
CA ALA A 5 -8.69 -8.66 -2.26
C ALA A 5 -9.61 -9.57 -1.43
N ALA A 6 -10.90 -9.26 -1.33
CA ALA A 6 -11.88 -10.12 -0.66
C ALA A 6 -11.96 -11.52 -1.31
N ASP A 7 -12.04 -11.59 -2.63
CA ASP A 7 -12.05 -12.85 -3.38
C ASP A 7 -10.76 -13.66 -3.17
N MET A 8 -9.61 -12.98 -3.16
CA MET A 8 -8.31 -13.58 -2.87
C MET A 8 -8.30 -14.19 -1.48
N PHE A 9 -8.75 -13.45 -0.46
CA PHE A 9 -8.80 -13.92 0.93
C PHE A 9 -9.70 -15.14 1.05
N ASN A 10 -10.91 -15.08 0.51
CA ASN A 10 -11.87 -16.17 0.66
C ASN A 10 -11.35 -17.48 0.05
N LYS A 11 -10.80 -17.41 -1.16
CA LYS A 11 -10.20 -18.58 -1.82
C LYS A 11 -8.98 -19.12 -1.08
N GLN A 12 -8.10 -18.24 -0.62
CA GLN A 12 -6.85 -18.61 0.04
C GLN A 12 -7.03 -19.08 1.49
N LEU A 13 -8.11 -18.69 2.15
CA LEU A 13 -8.50 -19.16 3.48
C LEU A 13 -9.43 -20.37 3.40
N GLY A 14 -10.08 -20.61 2.26
CA GLY A 14 -11.07 -21.66 2.08
C GLY A 14 -12.39 -21.37 2.79
N GLU A 15 -12.70 -20.09 3.00
CA GLU A 15 -13.88 -19.62 3.74
C GLU A 15 -14.47 -18.40 3.04
N ASP A 16 -15.81 -18.30 2.91
CA ASP A 16 -16.47 -17.11 2.34
C ASP A 16 -16.76 -16.08 3.45
N VAL A 17 -15.71 -15.48 4.00
CA VAL A 17 -15.79 -14.59 5.18
C VAL A 17 -15.94 -13.13 4.81
N PHE A 18 -15.32 -12.71 3.69
CA PHE A 18 -15.19 -11.31 3.34
C PHE A 18 -16.02 -10.94 2.11
N THR A 19 -16.80 -9.87 2.22
CA THR A 19 -17.28 -9.09 1.07
C THR A 19 -16.29 -7.96 0.80
N ALA A 20 -16.43 -7.23 -0.32
CA ALA A 20 -15.60 -6.04 -0.56
C ALA A 20 -15.71 -5.04 0.63
N ASP A 21 -16.94 -4.76 1.08
CA ASP A 21 -17.20 -3.86 2.20
C ASP A 21 -16.59 -4.39 3.50
N SER A 22 -16.85 -5.64 3.87
CA SER A 22 -16.35 -6.17 5.15
C SER A 22 -14.83 -6.37 5.17
N TRP A 23 -14.21 -6.60 4.00
CA TRP A 23 -12.76 -6.60 3.86
C TRP A 23 -12.19 -5.20 4.08
N THR A 24 -12.82 -4.20 3.47
CA THR A 24 -12.40 -2.81 3.58
C THR A 24 -12.56 -2.30 5.01
N ASP A 25 -13.68 -2.58 5.66
CA ASP A 25 -13.89 -2.20 7.07
C ASP A 25 -12.91 -2.93 8.01
N ALA A 26 -12.50 -4.15 7.67
CA ALA A 26 -11.53 -4.91 8.48
C ALA A 26 -10.08 -4.43 8.34
N PHE A 27 -9.66 -3.96 7.16
CA PHE A 27 -8.24 -3.73 6.86
C PHE A 27 -7.90 -2.31 6.35
N MET A 28 -8.90 -1.51 6.01
CA MET A 28 -8.74 -0.15 5.47
C MET A 28 -9.38 0.92 6.37
N GLU A 29 -9.72 0.58 7.61
CA GLU A 29 -10.21 1.52 8.62
C GLU A 29 -9.31 1.50 9.87
N TYR A 30 -8.00 1.72 9.65
CA TYR A 30 -6.96 1.57 10.66
C TYR A 30 -5.86 2.63 10.54
N GLY A 31 -5.44 3.17 11.68
CA GLY A 31 -4.25 4.00 11.77
C GLY A 31 -4.28 5.24 10.87
N CYS A 32 -3.11 5.63 10.38
CA CYS A 32 -2.90 6.89 9.67
C CYS A 32 -2.77 6.71 8.15
N TYR A 33 -2.43 5.49 7.69
CA TYR A 33 -2.29 5.20 6.26
C TYR A 33 -3.33 4.20 5.74
N CYS A 34 -3.91 3.33 6.58
CA CYS A 34 -4.98 2.43 6.14
C CYS A 34 -6.34 3.15 6.19
N ASN A 35 -6.63 3.92 5.14
CA ASN A 35 -7.95 4.54 4.94
C ASN A 35 -8.44 4.33 3.50
N LYS A 36 -9.76 4.35 3.32
CA LYS A 36 -10.44 4.20 2.01
C LYS A 36 -9.96 5.18 0.92
N LEU A 37 -9.41 6.33 1.33
CA LEU A 37 -8.90 7.34 0.39
C LEU A 37 -7.41 7.17 0.08
N VAL A 38 -6.72 6.27 0.78
CA VAL A 38 -5.26 6.07 0.76
C VAL A 38 -4.54 7.42 0.87
N GLN A 39 -5.02 8.27 1.77
CA GLN A 39 -4.43 9.56 2.08
C GLN A 39 -3.56 9.41 3.32
N GLY A 40 -2.28 9.77 3.24
CA GLY A 40 -1.34 9.58 4.34
C GLY A 40 -0.95 10.87 5.05
N GLY A 41 -0.54 10.73 6.31
CA GLY A 41 0.13 11.78 7.06
C GLY A 41 0.34 11.41 8.53
N GLY A 42 1.56 11.64 9.03
CA GLY A 42 1.94 11.35 10.41
C GLY A 42 2.30 9.90 10.69
N HIS A 43 2.35 9.54 11.98
CA HIS A 43 2.54 8.17 12.47
C HIS A 43 1.55 7.86 13.60
N LEU A 44 1.36 6.58 13.89
CA LEU A 44 0.59 6.15 15.05
C LEU A 44 1.21 6.69 16.35
N PRO A 45 0.40 7.23 17.28
CA PRO A 45 0.90 7.73 18.55
C PRO A 45 1.72 6.71 19.33
N GLY A 46 2.85 7.17 19.88
CA GLY A 46 3.73 6.33 20.69
C GLY A 46 4.48 5.25 19.90
N THR A 47 4.49 5.31 18.56
CA THR A 47 5.37 4.48 17.72
C THR A 47 6.52 5.34 17.21
N ALA A 48 7.75 5.04 17.62
CA ALA A 48 8.92 5.73 17.09
C ALA A 48 9.22 5.24 15.66
N VAL A 49 9.66 6.15 14.79
CA VAL A 49 10.04 5.87 13.38
C VAL A 49 11.19 4.86 13.27
N SER A 50 11.89 4.56 14.37
CA SER A 50 13.16 3.83 14.38
C SER A 50 13.18 2.47 15.10
N ASP A 51 12.08 1.95 15.64
CA ASP A 51 12.12 0.75 16.49
C ASP A 51 11.23 -0.41 16.00
N ASP A 52 11.59 -1.61 16.46
CA ASP A 52 10.90 -2.91 16.33
C ASP A 52 9.42 -2.90 16.81
N ASP A 53 8.92 -1.76 17.30
CA ASP A 53 7.54 -1.50 17.75
C ASP A 53 6.64 -0.91 16.65
N TYR A 54 7.16 -0.74 15.43
CA TYR A 54 6.37 -0.24 14.30
C TYR A 54 5.21 -1.20 13.97
N ASP A 55 4.00 -0.66 13.85
CA ASP A 55 2.81 -1.45 13.58
C ASP A 55 2.88 -2.01 12.15
N VAL A 56 2.92 -3.35 12.05
CA VAL A 56 3.14 -4.04 10.77
C VAL A 56 2.04 -3.73 9.77
N HIS A 57 0.79 -3.61 10.23
CA HIS A 57 -0.35 -3.36 9.36
C HIS A 57 -0.30 -1.94 8.79
N GLU A 58 -0.06 -0.96 9.66
CA GLU A 58 0.15 0.44 9.25
C GLU A 58 1.29 0.58 8.24
N ASN A 59 2.39 -0.16 8.43
CA ASN A 59 3.51 -0.16 7.50
C ASN A 59 3.11 -0.62 6.09
N ILE A 60 2.30 -1.67 5.99
CA ILE A 60 1.85 -2.20 4.71
C ILE A 60 1.03 -1.12 3.96
N CYS A 61 0.18 -0.38 4.66
CA CYS A 61 -0.59 0.73 4.08
C CYS A 61 0.28 1.94 3.72
N MET A 62 1.30 2.26 4.53
CA MET A 62 2.28 3.30 4.20
C MET A 62 3.07 2.95 2.93
N GLU A 63 3.40 1.68 2.73
CA GLU A 63 4.06 1.20 1.52
C GLU A 63 3.14 1.27 0.29
N LEU A 64 1.85 0.93 0.42
CA LEU A 64 0.86 1.14 -0.64
C LEU A 64 0.76 2.62 -1.02
N TYR A 65 0.65 3.51 -0.02
CA TYR A 65 0.63 4.96 -0.24
C TYR A 65 1.89 5.45 -0.96
N ALA A 66 3.07 4.96 -0.57
CA ALA A 66 4.33 5.29 -1.23
C ALA A 66 4.36 4.83 -2.69
N CYS A 67 3.85 3.63 -2.97
CA CYS A 67 3.73 3.05 -4.31
C CYS A 67 2.89 3.98 -5.20
N TYR A 68 1.67 4.28 -4.78
CA TYR A 68 0.77 5.17 -5.51
C TYR A 68 1.30 6.62 -5.63
N LYS A 69 1.98 7.13 -4.60
CA LYS A 69 2.63 8.44 -4.69
C LYS A 69 3.65 8.49 -5.83
N CYS A 70 4.41 7.43 -6.03
CA CYS A 70 5.32 7.34 -7.17
C CYS A 70 4.58 7.26 -8.50
N ILE A 71 3.45 6.55 -8.56
CA ILE A 71 2.66 6.46 -9.80
C ILE A 71 2.22 7.87 -10.22
N ASN A 72 1.77 8.69 -9.27
CA ASN A 72 1.42 10.08 -9.55
C ASN A 72 2.59 10.95 -10.02
N ILE A 73 3.80 10.66 -9.56
CA ILE A 73 5.00 11.38 -9.98
C ILE A 73 5.42 10.95 -11.39
N ASP A 74 5.34 9.65 -11.69
CA ASP A 74 5.81 9.10 -12.96
C ASP A 74 4.81 9.30 -14.12
N TYR A 75 3.50 9.27 -13.86
CA TYR A 75 2.45 9.20 -14.90
C TYR A 75 1.57 10.46 -15.05
N ASP A 76 1.95 11.60 -14.43
CA ASP A 76 1.28 12.91 -14.49
C ASP A 76 -0.24 12.89 -14.78
N HIS A 77 -1.04 12.66 -13.75
CA HIS A 77 -2.50 12.53 -13.86
C HIS A 77 -3.27 13.86 -13.76
N ASN A 78 -2.72 14.96 -14.27
CA ASN A 78 -3.37 16.29 -14.24
C ASN A 78 -3.87 16.71 -12.84
N GLY A 79 -3.15 16.32 -11.78
CA GLY A 79 -3.50 16.61 -10.39
C GLY A 79 -4.52 15.66 -9.74
N THR A 80 -4.96 14.60 -10.42
CA THR A 80 -5.79 13.54 -9.83
C THR A 80 -4.93 12.37 -9.38
N TYR A 81 -5.31 11.68 -8.31
CA TYR A 81 -4.52 10.55 -7.80
C TYR A 81 -4.75 9.31 -8.67
N ALA A 82 -3.71 8.72 -9.25
CA ALA A 82 -3.74 7.56 -10.14
C ALA A 82 -4.65 6.46 -9.62
N ALA A 83 -4.46 6.05 -8.36
CA ALA A 83 -5.24 4.97 -7.75
C ALA A 83 -6.74 5.27 -7.64
N SER A 84 -7.15 6.53 -7.74
CA SER A 84 -8.57 6.93 -7.70
C SER A 84 -9.26 6.95 -9.06
N VAL A 85 -8.51 6.93 -10.16
CA VAL A 85 -9.04 7.06 -11.53
C VAL A 85 -8.59 5.96 -12.49
N MET A 86 -7.57 5.18 -12.12
CA MET A 86 -7.02 4.14 -12.97
C MET A 86 -7.78 2.83 -12.77
N GLU A 87 -8.37 2.35 -13.86
CA GLU A 87 -8.92 1.00 -13.94
C GLU A 87 -7.84 0.04 -14.47
N TYR A 88 -7.75 -1.15 -13.88
CA TYR A 88 -6.85 -2.21 -14.33
C TYR A 88 -7.60 -3.54 -14.39
N THR A 89 -7.10 -4.47 -15.18
CA THR A 89 -7.64 -5.83 -15.23
C THR A 89 -6.80 -6.76 -14.37
N ALA A 90 -7.46 -7.57 -13.55
CA ALA A 90 -6.81 -8.59 -12.76
C ALA A 90 -7.75 -9.79 -12.59
N GLU A 91 -7.16 -10.95 -12.32
CA GLU A 91 -7.89 -12.16 -12.02
C GLU A 91 -7.40 -12.80 -10.73
N ILE A 92 -8.31 -13.48 -10.04
CA ILE A 92 -7.97 -14.34 -8.92
C ILE A 92 -8.07 -15.79 -9.39
N SER A 93 -6.96 -16.52 -9.40
CA SER A 93 -6.90 -17.91 -9.85
C SER A 93 -7.79 -18.83 -9.02
N ALA A 94 -7.91 -20.10 -9.42
CA ALA A 94 -8.65 -21.10 -8.64
C ALA A 94 -8.03 -21.35 -7.25
N THR A 95 -6.72 -21.12 -7.10
CA THR A 95 -5.99 -21.25 -5.82
C THR A 95 -5.97 -19.97 -5.01
N GLY A 96 -6.63 -18.91 -5.49
CA GLY A 96 -6.62 -17.60 -4.83
C GLY A 96 -5.38 -16.77 -5.13
N GLU A 97 -4.63 -17.07 -6.19
CA GLU A 97 -3.49 -16.24 -6.60
C GLU A 97 -3.99 -14.98 -7.31
N TYR A 98 -3.51 -13.80 -6.88
CA TYR A 98 -3.81 -12.53 -7.52
C TYR A 98 -2.90 -12.34 -8.73
N GLN A 99 -3.46 -12.19 -9.93
CA GLN A 99 -2.71 -11.93 -11.15
C GLN A 99 -3.16 -10.63 -11.81
N CYS A 100 -2.20 -9.73 -12.04
CA CYS A 100 -2.41 -8.55 -12.87
C CYS A 100 -2.38 -8.95 -14.34
N LEU A 101 -3.40 -8.53 -15.08
CA LEU A 101 -3.52 -8.80 -16.51
C LEU A 101 -3.12 -7.55 -17.27
N ASP A 102 -2.09 -7.70 -18.10
CA ASP A 102 -1.65 -6.64 -19.01
C ASP A 102 -2.58 -6.60 -20.23
N PRO A 103 -3.36 -5.52 -20.42
CA PRO A 103 -4.23 -5.40 -21.59
C PRO A 103 -3.44 -5.25 -22.90
N GLU A 104 -2.15 -4.91 -22.86
CA GLU A 104 -1.32 -4.61 -24.03
C GLU A 104 -0.12 -5.57 -24.19
N ASN A 105 -0.39 -6.87 -24.22
CA ASN A 105 0.62 -7.91 -24.52
C ASN A 105 1.27 -7.80 -25.93
N ASP A 106 1.01 -6.71 -26.69
CA ASP A 106 1.28 -6.58 -28.12
C ASP A 106 1.83 -5.19 -28.57
N SER A 107 2.15 -4.27 -27.66
CA SER A 107 2.65 -2.94 -28.03
C SER A 107 4.07 -2.69 -27.48
N GLU A 108 5.07 -2.58 -28.37
CA GLU A 108 6.47 -2.26 -28.04
C GLU A 108 6.66 -0.87 -27.39
N ASN A 109 5.57 -0.14 -27.13
CA ASN A 109 5.56 1.16 -26.46
C ASN A 109 5.11 1.00 -25.01
N HIS A 110 6.00 0.48 -24.16
CA HIS A 110 5.87 0.38 -22.69
C HIS A 110 5.77 1.75 -21.95
N LEU A 111 5.35 2.81 -22.63
CA LEU A 111 5.34 4.17 -22.09
C LEU A 111 4.17 4.41 -21.11
N ASP A 112 3.11 3.59 -21.13
CA ASP A 112 1.92 3.76 -20.27
C ASP A 112 1.54 2.49 -19.46
N ASN A 113 2.52 1.85 -18.80
CA ASN A 113 2.27 0.71 -17.89
C ASN A 113 1.52 1.08 -16.58
N CYS A 114 0.97 2.29 -16.46
CA CYS A 114 0.32 2.78 -15.25
C CYS A 114 -0.77 1.84 -14.69
N PRO A 115 -1.70 1.26 -15.49
CA PRO A 115 -2.67 0.29 -14.97
C PRO A 115 -2.00 -0.95 -14.34
N LEU A 116 -0.93 -1.45 -14.95
CA LEU A 116 -0.18 -2.61 -14.47
C LEU A 116 0.56 -2.29 -13.16
N ASP A 117 1.10 -1.07 -13.04
CA ASP A 117 1.79 -0.62 -11.84
C ASP A 117 0.82 -0.41 -10.67
N VAL A 118 -0.35 0.18 -10.92
CA VAL A 118 -1.43 0.28 -9.91
C VAL A 118 -1.83 -1.12 -9.46
N CYS A 119 -2.09 -2.02 -10.42
CA CYS A 119 -2.43 -3.40 -10.09
C CYS A 119 -1.33 -4.09 -9.27
N SER A 120 -0.06 -3.85 -9.60
CA SER A 120 1.07 -4.44 -8.90
C SER A 120 1.17 -3.94 -7.45
N CYS A 121 0.93 -2.64 -7.21
CA CYS A 121 0.83 -2.08 -5.86
C CYS A 121 -0.30 -2.76 -5.07
N ASP A 122 -1.48 -2.91 -5.68
CA ASP A 122 -2.66 -3.50 -5.05
C ASP A 122 -2.47 -4.99 -4.73
N LYS A 123 -1.85 -5.72 -5.66
CA LYS A 123 -1.52 -7.13 -5.48
C LYS A 123 -0.62 -7.33 -4.27
N ILE A 124 0.53 -6.66 -4.22
CA ILE A 124 1.49 -6.86 -3.12
C ILE A 124 0.90 -6.41 -1.78
N PHE A 125 0.06 -5.37 -1.80
CA PHE A 125 -0.67 -4.91 -0.63
C PHE A 125 -1.60 -6.01 -0.12
N ALA A 126 -2.50 -6.52 -0.98
CA ALA A 126 -3.46 -7.55 -0.61
C ALA A 126 -2.76 -8.82 -0.09
N GLU A 127 -1.70 -9.28 -0.76
CA GLU A 127 -0.90 -10.45 -0.34
C GLU A 127 -0.28 -10.26 1.05
N ARG A 128 0.25 -9.08 1.34
CA ARG A 128 0.86 -8.78 2.64
C ARG A 128 -0.16 -8.62 3.76
N ILE A 129 -1.33 -8.04 3.48
CA ILE A 129 -2.42 -7.99 4.45
C ILE A 129 -2.92 -9.40 4.76
N LEU A 130 -3.03 -10.28 3.76
CA LEU A 130 -3.44 -11.67 3.97
C LEU A 130 -2.43 -12.43 4.84
N GLU A 131 -1.14 -12.28 4.55
CA GLU A 131 -0.09 -12.88 5.37
C GLU A 131 -0.12 -12.34 6.81
N ASN A 132 -0.27 -11.03 6.99
CA ASN A 132 -0.42 -10.40 8.29
C ASN A 132 -1.64 -10.96 9.05
N TYR A 133 -2.79 -11.12 8.37
CA TYR A 133 -3.99 -11.72 8.94
C TYR A 133 -3.78 -13.18 9.37
N ARG A 134 -3.11 -14.00 8.54
CA ARG A 134 -2.78 -15.40 8.87
C ARG A 134 -1.90 -15.50 10.12
N ARG A 135 -0.88 -14.65 10.22
CA ARG A 135 0.02 -14.61 11.38
C ARG A 135 -0.71 -14.19 12.65
N CYS A 136 -1.59 -13.20 12.57
CA CYS A 136 -2.47 -12.85 13.68
C CYS A 136 -3.35 -14.04 14.11
N LYS A 137 -3.99 -14.74 13.16
CA LYS A 137 -4.79 -15.95 13.44
C LYS A 137 -3.96 -17.09 14.04
N ALA A 138 -2.68 -17.17 13.72
CA ALA A 138 -1.74 -18.10 14.33
C ALA A 138 -1.27 -17.70 15.75
N GLY A 139 -1.73 -16.56 16.26
CA GLY A 139 -1.44 -16.07 17.61
C GLY A 139 -0.25 -15.11 17.70
N GLU A 140 0.29 -14.63 16.57
CA GLU A 140 1.37 -13.65 16.56
C GLU A 140 0.80 -12.22 16.75
N SER A 141 0.79 -11.74 17.98
CA SER A 141 0.14 -10.47 18.38
C SER A 141 0.63 -9.24 17.61
N ASN A 142 1.88 -9.22 17.15
CA ASN A 142 2.46 -8.09 16.43
C ASN A 142 1.84 -7.88 15.03
N PHE A 143 1.17 -8.92 14.49
CA PHE A 143 0.46 -8.87 13.21
C PHE A 143 -1.03 -8.60 13.37
N CYS A 144 -1.53 -8.58 14.62
CA CYS A 144 -2.92 -8.27 14.90
C CYS A 144 -3.16 -6.77 14.93
N LEU A 145 -4.30 -6.35 14.39
CA LEU A 145 -4.78 -4.98 14.53
C LEU A 145 -4.98 -4.64 15.99
N LYS A 146 -4.52 -3.46 16.40
CA LYS A 146 -4.74 -2.94 17.75
C LYS A 146 -6.04 -2.14 17.78
N ASP A 147 -7.00 -2.55 18.61
CA ASP A 147 -8.34 -1.94 18.68
C ASP A 147 -8.31 -0.40 18.84
N GLN A 148 -7.35 0.12 19.60
CA GLN A 148 -7.17 1.55 19.85
C GLN A 148 -6.85 2.40 18.61
N PHE A 149 -6.42 1.76 17.51
CA PHE A 149 -6.09 2.44 16.25
C PHE A 149 -7.12 2.20 15.15
N GLN A 150 -8.20 1.45 15.42
CA GLN A 150 -9.29 1.28 14.47
C GLN A 150 -10.19 2.53 14.42
N HIS A 151 -10.60 2.94 13.22
CA HIS A 151 -11.46 4.12 13.04
C HIS A 151 -12.85 3.91 13.62
N SER A 152 -13.37 2.68 13.56
CA SER A 152 -14.63 2.26 14.18
C SER A 152 -14.63 2.45 15.71
N ASN A 153 -13.47 2.45 16.35
CA ASN A 153 -13.27 2.71 17.78
C ASN A 153 -12.97 4.19 18.09
N GLY A 154 -13.11 5.07 17.11
CA GLY A 154 -12.95 6.51 17.27
C GLY A 154 -11.54 7.04 17.03
N PHE A 155 -10.61 6.21 16.52
CA PHE A 155 -9.32 6.72 16.04
C PHE A 155 -9.55 7.58 14.79
N ALA A 156 -8.96 8.77 14.76
CA ALA A 156 -9.12 9.73 13.67
C ALA A 156 -7.76 10.27 13.20
N GLN A 157 -7.69 10.71 11.95
CA GLN A 157 -6.44 11.17 11.32
C GLN A 157 -5.74 12.30 12.08
N ASN A 158 -6.49 13.16 12.79
CA ASN A 158 -5.90 14.24 13.59
C ASN A 158 -5.17 13.75 14.86
N GLN A 159 -5.25 12.46 15.16
CA GLN A 159 -4.49 11.80 16.22
C GLN A 159 -3.14 11.27 15.72
N CYS A 160 -2.88 11.29 14.41
CA CYS A 160 -1.59 10.93 13.86
C CYS A 160 -0.53 11.95 14.29
N GLU A 161 0.56 11.47 14.86
CA GLU A 161 1.66 12.32 15.29
C GLU A 161 2.32 12.93 14.06
N ASP A 162 2.36 14.26 14.02
CA ASP A 162 2.92 15.01 12.91
C ASP A 162 4.45 14.80 12.92
N VAL A 163 4.94 14.02 11.97
CA VAL A 163 6.37 14.01 11.68
C VAL A 163 6.64 15.38 11.10
N GLY A 164 7.36 16.23 11.85
CA GLY A 164 7.85 17.54 11.40
C GLY A 164 8.75 17.52 10.14
N LEU A 165 8.74 16.43 9.38
CA LEU A 165 8.90 16.40 7.95
C LEU A 165 7.88 17.36 7.34
N LYS A 166 8.23 18.65 7.28
CA LYS A 166 7.75 19.55 6.22
C LYS A 166 7.72 18.68 4.98
N GLN A 167 6.52 18.38 4.44
CA GLN A 167 6.36 17.52 3.26
C GLN A 167 7.49 17.85 2.31
N GLU A 168 8.55 17.04 2.31
CA GLU A 168 9.63 17.30 1.39
C GLU A 168 8.94 17.12 0.05
N LYS A 169 9.14 18.07 -0.86
CA LYS A 169 8.66 17.86 -2.22
C LYS A 169 9.46 16.69 -2.75
N HIS A 170 8.89 15.50 -2.59
CA HIS A 170 9.41 14.28 -3.15
C HIS A 170 9.11 14.36 -4.63
N GLU A 171 9.99 15.01 -5.37
CA GLU A 171 9.81 15.26 -6.82
C GLU A 171 10.27 14.07 -7.66
N THR A 172 10.85 13.05 -7.04
CA THR A 172 11.41 11.89 -7.72
C THR A 172 11.20 10.60 -6.94
N CYS A 173 11.15 9.50 -7.67
CA CYS A 173 11.01 8.15 -7.15
C CYS A 173 12.14 7.23 -7.63
N CYS A 174 12.41 6.18 -6.85
CA CYS A 174 13.45 5.21 -7.14
C CYS A 174 12.96 3.78 -6.92
N GLY A 175 13.47 2.85 -7.72
CA GLY A 175 13.06 1.45 -7.71
C GLY A 175 12.09 1.10 -8.83
N ARG A 176 11.57 -0.12 -8.79
CA ARG A 176 10.57 -0.64 -9.73
C ARG A 176 9.29 -0.97 -8.98
N TYR A 177 8.14 -0.80 -9.63
CA TYR A 177 6.88 -1.22 -9.05
C TYR A 177 6.89 -2.73 -8.75
N PRO A 178 6.28 -3.14 -7.62
CA PRO A 178 5.55 -2.32 -6.65
C PRO A 178 6.42 -1.74 -5.52
N ASN A 179 7.74 -1.92 -5.57
CA ASN A 179 8.67 -1.48 -4.50
C ASN A 179 9.26 -0.08 -4.75
N ARG A 180 8.69 0.68 -5.68
CA ARG A 180 9.16 2.02 -6.02
C ARG A 180 8.77 3.00 -4.91
N LYS A 181 9.74 3.78 -4.42
CA LYS A 181 9.56 4.65 -3.25
C LYS A 181 9.95 6.10 -3.55
N PRO A 182 9.26 7.08 -2.95
CA PRO A 182 9.60 8.49 -3.08
C PRO A 182 10.94 8.80 -2.41
N MET A 183 11.77 9.60 -3.07
CA MET A 183 13.06 10.04 -2.52
C MET A 183 12.92 11.36 -1.78
N THR A 184 13.66 11.51 -0.67
CA THR A 184 13.85 12.79 0.02
C THR A 184 15.04 13.53 -0.57
N SER A 185 15.21 14.80 -0.20
CA SER A 185 16.33 15.65 -0.63
C SER A 185 17.72 15.14 -0.18
N VAL A 186 17.76 14.21 0.78
CA VAL A 186 18.98 13.61 1.34
C VAL A 186 19.26 12.19 0.81
N LYS A 187 18.48 11.72 -0.16
CA LYS A 187 18.61 10.37 -0.74
C LYS A 187 18.86 10.46 -2.25
N GLU A 188 19.52 9.45 -2.80
CA GLU A 188 19.69 9.26 -4.24
C GLU A 188 19.33 7.83 -4.67
N CYS A 189 19.23 7.62 -5.99
CA CYS A 189 18.91 6.31 -6.58
C CYS A 189 20.15 5.69 -7.22
N CYS A 190 20.66 4.59 -6.64
CA CYS A 190 21.75 3.79 -7.22
C CYS A 190 21.25 2.37 -7.47
N ASP A 191 21.44 1.83 -8.68
CA ASP A 191 21.04 0.46 -9.04
C ASP A 191 19.59 0.08 -8.62
N ASN A 192 18.65 1.01 -8.83
CA ASN A 192 17.24 0.89 -8.42
C ASN A 192 17.02 0.76 -6.91
N ARG A 193 17.92 1.31 -6.09
CA ARG A 193 17.81 1.36 -4.63
C ARG A 193 18.01 2.78 -4.12
N VAL A 194 17.22 3.14 -3.12
CA VAL A 194 17.35 4.41 -2.40
C VAL A 194 18.54 4.29 -1.44
N VAL A 195 19.54 5.15 -1.60
CA VAL A 195 20.71 5.25 -0.71
C VAL A 195 20.89 6.68 -0.23
N ASP A 196 21.80 6.90 0.73
CA ASP A 196 22.17 8.25 1.18
C ASP A 196 22.89 9.01 0.06
N LEU A 197 22.59 10.30 -0.09
CA LEU A 197 23.20 11.16 -1.12
C LEU A 197 24.74 11.11 -1.06
N GLY A 198 25.38 10.74 -2.17
CA GLY A 198 26.82 10.54 -2.30
C GLY A 198 27.31 9.13 -1.95
N SER A 199 26.41 8.15 -1.94
CA SER A 199 26.70 6.73 -1.65
C SER A 199 26.58 5.81 -2.87
N CYS A 200 26.24 6.36 -4.05
CA CYS A 200 26.72 5.82 -5.32
C CYS A 200 28.27 5.98 -5.38
#